data_AF-A0A8T2TZI8-F1
#
_entry.id   AF-A0A8T2TZI8-F1
#
_cell.length_a   1.000
_cell.length_b   1.000
_cell.length_c   1.000
_cell.angle_alpha   90.00
_cell.angle_beta   90.00
_cell.angle_gamma   90.00
#
_symmetry.space_group_name_H-M   'P 1'
#
loop_
_entity.id
_entity.type
_entity.pdbx_description
1 polymer ?
#
loop_
_entity_poly.entity_id
_entity_poly.type
_entity_poly.pdbx_seq_one_letter_code
_entity_poly.pdbx_strand_id
1 'polypeptide(L)'
;MANRVDSSVEIIEGPEPGYFEVHVRCPKRPRVVELVIIATERMSCMLNSLNLSMEPSISLSVVAKKGEGTTSEDLAILHDMLVALLEVP
;
A
#
# COMPACT_ATOMS: atom_id res chain seq x y z
N MET A 1 6.08 28.53 5.29
CA MET A 1 6.17 27.10 5.65
C MET A 1 5.13 26.35 4.85
N ALA A 2 5.53 25.60 3.83
CA ALA A 2 4.59 24.72 3.15
C ALA A 2 4.30 23.54 4.08
N ASN A 3 3.06 23.41 4.55
CA ASN A 3 2.53 22.13 5.03
C ASN A 3 2.66 21.16 3.86
N ARG A 4 3.79 20.44 3.78
CA ARG A 4 3.87 19.26 2.92
C ARG A 4 2.89 18.27 3.53
N VAL A 5 1.80 18.02 2.83
CA VAL A 5 0.97 16.87 3.18
C VAL A 5 1.80 15.67 2.75
N ASP A 6 2.55 15.11 3.70
CA ASP A 6 3.48 14.02 3.43
C ASP A 6 2.67 12.78 3.03
N SER A 7 2.80 12.40 1.76
CA SER A 7 2.38 11.08 1.32
C SER A 7 3.29 10.04 1.98
N SER A 8 2.74 8.97 2.53
CA SER A 8 3.53 7.92 3.21
C SER A 8 3.04 6.53 2.83
N VAL A 9 3.98 5.59 2.70
CA VAL A 9 3.71 4.15 2.57
C VAL A 9 4.37 3.43 3.71
N GLU A 10 3.61 2.56 4.38
CA GLU A 10 4.10 1.67 5.42
C GLU A 10 3.60 0.26 5.13
N ILE A 11 4.47 -0.73 5.24
CA ILE A 11 4.10 -2.15 5.15
C ILE A 11 4.43 -2.79 6.49
N ILE A 12 3.40 -3.32 7.16
CA ILE A 12 3.52 -3.99 8.46
C ILE A 12 3.13 -5.46 8.33
N GLU A 13 3.51 -6.26 9.32
CA GLU A 13 3.07 -7.64 9.44
C GLU A 13 1.55 -7.68 9.67
N GLY A 14 0.86 -8.58 8.98
CA GLY A 14 -0.60 -8.67 9.04
C GLY A 14 -1.11 -9.26 10.35
N PRO A 15 -2.43 -9.27 10.55
CA PRO A 15 -3.04 -9.80 11.78
C PRO A 15 -2.82 -11.30 11.98
N GLU A 16 -2.48 -12.03 10.91
CA GLU A 16 -2.22 -13.47 10.91
C GLU A 16 -0.89 -13.79 10.21
N PRO A 17 -0.22 -14.89 10.58
CA PRO A 17 1.00 -15.34 9.91
C PRO A 17 0.79 -15.50 8.41
N GLY A 18 1.72 -14.96 7.61
CA GLY A 18 1.62 -14.97 6.15
C GLY A 18 0.75 -13.87 5.57
N TYR A 19 0.24 -12.94 6.37
CA TYR A 19 -0.39 -11.71 5.88
C TYR A 19 0.55 -10.51 6.05
N PHE A 20 0.29 -9.46 5.29
CA PHE A 20 0.86 -8.13 5.48
C PHE A 20 -0.23 -7.09 5.26
N GLU A 21 -0.01 -5.91 5.84
CA GLU A 21 -0.88 -4.78 5.65
C GLU A 21 -0.09 -3.60 5.09
N VAL A 22 -0.59 -3.03 4.00
CA VAL A 22 -0.04 -1.86 3.33
C VAL A 22 -0.88 -0.65 3.70
N HIS A 23 -0.30 0.30 4.42
CA HIS A 23 -0.90 1.58 4.76
C HIS A 23 -0.35 2.67 3.86
N VAL A 24 -1.23 3.30 3.09
CA VAL A 24 -0.90 4.42 2.19
C VAL A 24 -1.70 5.64 2.60
N ARG A 25 -1.00 6.73 2.91
CA ARG A 25 -1.61 8.05 3.13
C ARG A 25 -1.23 8.97 1.99
N CYS A 26 -2.19 9.63 1.36
CA CYS A 26 -1.92 10.63 0.33
C CYS A 26 -2.95 11.77 0.33
N PRO A 27 -2.54 13.01 -0.01
CA PRO A 27 -3.44 14.16 0.00
C PRO A 27 -4.59 14.06 -1.01
N LYS A 28 -4.33 13.67 -2.27
CA LYS A 28 -5.27 13.89 -3.39
C LYS A 28 -5.07 12.98 -4.62
N ARG A 29 -5.02 11.64 -4.46
CA ARG A 29 -4.93 10.74 -5.63
C ARG A 29 -5.79 9.48 -5.51
N PRO A 30 -7.04 9.49 -6.04
CA PRO A 30 -7.85 8.27 -6.09
C PRO A 30 -7.20 7.14 -6.90
N ARG A 31 -6.40 7.47 -7.92
CA ARG A 31 -5.65 6.49 -8.74
C ARG A 31 -4.60 5.69 -7.96
N VAL A 32 -4.09 6.21 -6.84
CA VAL A 32 -3.14 5.48 -6.00
C VAL A 32 -3.80 4.24 -5.41
N VAL A 33 -5.11 4.30 -5.10
CA VAL A 33 -5.85 3.16 -4.57
C VAL A 33 -5.88 2.00 -5.57
N GLU A 34 -6.23 2.30 -6.82
CA GLU A 34 -6.25 1.30 -7.89
C GLU A 34 -4.86 0.71 -8.13
N LEU A 35 -3.81 1.55 -8.12
CA LEU A 35 -2.44 1.10 -8.30
C LEU A 35 -1.93 0.21 -7.16
N VAL A 36 -2.31 0.50 -5.91
CA VAL A 36 -1.95 -0.33 -4.75
C VAL A 36 -2.59 -1.70 -4.86
N ILE A 37 -3.87 -1.77 -5.25
CA ILE A 37 -4.59 -3.03 -5.48
C ILE A 37 -3.88 -3.83 -6.57
N ILE A 38 -3.63 -3.22 -7.74
CA ILE A 38 -2.98 -3.88 -8.87
C ILE A 38 -1.58 -4.37 -8.50
N ALA A 39 -0.78 -3.54 -7.84
CA ALA A 39 0.57 -3.90 -7.43
C ALA A 39 0.55 -5.08 -6.44
N THR A 40 -0.41 -5.10 -5.51
CA THR A 40 -0.58 -6.18 -4.54
C THR A 40 -0.98 -7.49 -5.22
N GLU A 41 -1.95 -7.48 -6.14
CA GLU A 41 -2.37 -8.67 -6.89
C GLU A 41 -1.27 -9.23 -7.79
N ARG A 42 -0.41 -8.36 -8.35
CA ARG A 42 0.71 -8.77 -9.22
C ARG A 42 1.79 -9.57 -8.50
N MET A 43 1.87 -9.50 -7.17
CA MET A 43 2.87 -10.22 -6.37
C MET A 43 2.44 -11.64 -5.96
N SER A 44 1.46 -12.23 -6.65
CA SER A 44 0.83 -13.50 -6.26
C SER A 44 0.20 -13.46 -4.85
N CYS A 45 -0.06 -12.25 -4.34
CA CYS A 45 -0.73 -12.06 -3.06
C CYS A 45 -2.25 -12.04 -3.26
N MET A 46 -2.98 -12.62 -2.33
CA MET A 46 -4.44 -12.59 -2.35
C MET A 46 -4.95 -11.46 -1.46
N LEU A 47 -5.66 -10.49 -2.06
CA LEU A 47 -6.31 -9.42 -1.31
C LEU A 47 -7.36 -10.01 -0.36
N ASN A 48 -7.26 -9.66 0.92
CA ASN A 48 -8.17 -10.12 1.95
C ASN A 48 -9.17 -9.04 2.35
N SER A 49 -8.67 -7.84 2.64
CA SER A 49 -9.53 -6.70 2.95
C SER A 49 -8.88 -5.39 2.52
N LEU A 50 -9.73 -4.39 2.29
CA LEU A 50 -9.32 -3.05 1.92
C LEU A 50 -10.18 -2.05 2.69
N ASN A 51 -9.53 -1.08 3.32
CA ASN A 51 -10.17 0.03 4.00
C ASN A 51 -9.72 1.33 3.37
N LEU A 52 -10.68 2.18 2.98
CA LEU A 52 -10.43 3.47 2.35
C LEU A 52 -11.16 4.56 3.14
N SER A 53 -10.40 5.48 3.70
CA SER A 53 -10.90 6.71 4.33
C SER A 53 -10.48 7.92 3.51
N MET A 54 -11.37 8.88 3.32
CA MET A 54 -11.17 10.01 2.38
C MET A 54 -11.04 11.40 3.03
N GLU A 55 -11.11 11.54 4.35
CA GLU A 55 -11.06 12.86 5.01
C GLU A 55 -10.11 12.90 6.22
N PRO A 56 -9.30 13.96 6.41
CA PRO A 56 -8.95 15.07 5.49
C PRO A 56 -7.84 14.71 4.48
N SER A 57 -7.32 13.48 4.54
CA SER A 57 -6.33 12.89 3.63
C SER A 57 -6.79 11.48 3.28
N ILE A 58 -6.54 11.04 2.05
CA ILE A 58 -6.86 9.67 1.66
C ILE A 58 -5.94 8.73 2.45
N SER A 59 -6.54 7.84 3.25
CA SER A 59 -5.85 6.77 3.97
C SER A 59 -6.39 5.44 3.43
N LEU A 60 -5.51 4.63 2.88
CA LEU A 60 -5.79 3.32 2.33
C LEU A 60 -5.04 2.28 3.15
N SER A 61 -5.74 1.25 3.63
CA SER A 61 -5.14 0.09 4.28
C SER A 61 -5.53 -1.14 3.50
N VAL A 62 -4.55 -1.92 3.03
CA VAL A 62 -4.76 -3.13 2.25
C VAL A 62 -4.16 -4.31 3.00
N VAL A 63 -4.99 -5.24 3.43
CA VAL A 63 -4.54 -6.52 4.01
C VAL A 63 -4.50 -7.55 2.91
N ALA A 64 -3.33 -8.15 2.70
CA ALA A 64 -3.14 -9.19 1.70
C ALA A 64 -2.41 -10.39 2.30
N LYS A 65 -2.78 -11.58 1.82
CA LYS A 65 -2.09 -12.83 2.11
C LYS A 65 -0.94 -13.02 1.14
N LYS A 66 0.26 -13.28 1.66
CA LYS A 66 1.44 -13.65 0.88
C LYS A 66 1.16 -14.93 0.10
N GLY A 67 1.50 -14.94 -1.18
CA GLY A 67 1.50 -16.16 -1.98
C GLY A 67 2.61 -17.11 -1.53
N GLU A 68 2.52 -18.38 -1.94
CA GLU A 68 3.64 -19.30 -1.78
C GLU A 68 4.86 -18.76 -2.53
N GLY A 69 5.98 -18.60 -1.82
CA GLY A 69 7.21 -18.05 -2.37
C GLY A 69 7.37 -16.53 -2.29
N THR A 70 6.39 -15.78 -1.80
CA THR A 70 6.56 -14.33 -1.56
C THR A 70 7.55 -14.10 -0.41
N THR A 71 8.64 -13.42 -0.72
CA THR A 71 9.73 -13.11 0.20
C THR A 71 9.61 -11.71 0.80
N SER A 72 10.47 -11.38 1.76
CA SER A 72 10.61 -10.00 2.26
C SER A 72 11.15 -9.04 1.21
N GLU A 73 11.90 -9.54 0.21
CA GLU A 73 12.42 -8.72 -0.89
C GLU A 73 11.29 -8.26 -1.82
N ASP A 74 10.33 -9.14 -2.09
CA ASP A 74 9.13 -8.79 -2.85
C ASP A 74 8.34 -7.67 -2.15
N LEU A 75 8.20 -7.72 -0.84
CA LEU A 75 7.53 -6.66 -0.08
C LEU A 75 8.30 -5.34 -0.12
N ALA A 76 9.63 -5.38 -0.14
CA ALA A 76 10.45 -4.18 -0.30
C ALA A 76 10.26 -3.56 -1.69
N ILE A 77 10.23 -4.38 -2.75
CA ILE A 77 9.94 -3.93 -4.12
C ILE A 77 8.54 -3.30 -4.19
N LEU A 78 7.53 -3.91 -3.56
CA LEU A 78 6.19 -3.35 -3.47
C LEU A 78 6.21 -1.97 -2.80
N HIS A 79 6.90 -1.85 -1.67
CA HIS A 79 7.04 -0.57 -0.96
C HIS A 79 7.66 0.50 -1.85
N ASP A 80 8.81 0.22 -2.47
CA ASP A 80 9.52 1.15 -3.35
C ASP A 80 8.66 1.56 -4.55
N MET A 81 7.94 0.62 -5.16
CA MET A 81 7.00 0.91 -6.25
C MET A 81 5.88 1.86 -5.80
N LEU A 82 5.28 1.61 -4.63
CA LEU A 82 4.20 2.45 -4.10
C LEU A 82 4.67 3.84 -3.71
N VAL A 83 5.88 3.96 -3.14
CA VAL A 83 6.51 5.26 -2.84
C VAL A 83 6.75 6.02 -4.14
N ALA A 84 7.36 5.39 -5.15
CA ALA A 84 7.60 6.03 -6.45
C ALA A 84 6.31 6.54 -7.09
N LEU A 85 5.20 5.78 -6.99
CA LEU A 85 3.89 6.20 -7.50
C LEU A 85 3.31 7.43 -6.76
N LEU A 86 3.66 7.62 -5.49
CA LEU A 86 3.28 8.80 -4.71
C LEU A 86 4.14 10.02 -5.02
N GLU A 87 5.40 9.82 -5.42
CA GLU A 87 6.38 10.89 -5.70
C GLU A 87 6.23 11.56 -7.08
N VAL A 88 5.65 10.87 -8.08
CA VAL A 88 5.33 11.50 -9.39
C VAL A 88 4.46 12.74 -9.12
N PRO A 89 4.71 13.95 -9.66
CA PRO A 89 3.92 15.15 -9.40
C PRO A 89 2.46 15.10 -9.92
#